data_AF-A0A521M7F0-F1
#
_entry.id   AF-A0A521M7F0-F1
#
_cell.length_a   1.000
_cell.length_b   1.000
_cell.length_c   1.000
_cell.angle_alpha   90.00
_cell.angle_beta   90.00
_cell.angle_gamma   90.00
#
_symmetry.space_group_name_H-M   'P 1'
#
loop_
_entity.id
_entity.type
_entity.pdbx_description
1 polymer ?
#
loop_
_entity_poly.entity_id
_entity_poly.type
_entity_poly.pdbx_seq_one_letter_code
_entity_poly.pdbx_strand_id
1 'polypeptide(L)'
;MRPEAASADTLSELAGQCLREGPSRRLDGEIYCAIHALCDWNDLGDELRVSAREEGYVLVAHDNESDTRWVEAPPFTSEMKYAESLMPQGLAHIAREPRIVCATALSARARAGEPPFRHCRWPDSEAISGR
;
A
#
# COMPACT_ATOMS: atom_id res chain seq x y z
N MET A 1 5.75 -8.99 -17.39
CA MET A 1 5.25 -7.61 -17.63
C MET A 1 5.92 -6.73 -16.60
N ARG A 2 6.57 -5.60 -16.93
CA ARG A 2 7.17 -4.75 -15.88
C ARG A 2 6.04 -4.08 -15.09
N PRO A 3 6.07 -4.04 -13.74
CA PRO A 3 5.12 -3.23 -13.00
C PRO A 3 5.38 -1.77 -13.37
N GLU A 4 4.42 -1.14 -14.07
CA GLU A 4 4.41 0.32 -14.14
C GLU A 4 4.18 0.83 -12.72
N ALA A 5 4.89 1.90 -12.34
CA ALA A 5 4.58 2.61 -11.11
C ALA A 5 3.08 2.90 -11.05
N ALA A 6 2.46 2.80 -9.86
CA ALA A 6 1.06 3.14 -9.74
C ALA A 6 0.83 4.50 -10.37
N SER A 7 -0.07 4.55 -11.35
CA SER A 7 -0.28 5.76 -12.12
C SER A 7 -0.86 6.83 -11.18
N ALA A 8 -0.66 8.10 -11.54
CA ALA A 8 -1.30 9.20 -10.82
C ALA A 8 -2.83 9.01 -10.73
N ASP A 9 -3.42 8.33 -11.71
CA ASP A 9 -4.84 7.97 -11.72
C ASP A 9 -5.17 6.96 -10.63
N THR A 10 -4.41 5.86 -10.49
CA THR A 10 -4.60 4.86 -9.42
C THR A 10 -4.53 5.50 -8.03
N LEU A 11 -3.53 6.36 -7.79
CA LEU A 11 -3.40 7.06 -6.50
C LEU A 11 -4.59 8.01 -6.25
N SER A 12 -5.11 8.67 -7.29
CA SER A 12 -6.28 9.55 -7.20
C SER A 12 -7.57 8.79 -6.92
N GLU A 13 -7.72 7.59 -7.52
CA GLU A 13 -8.86 6.71 -7.28
C GLU A 13 -8.89 6.20 -5.84
N LEU A 14 -7.74 5.72 -5.34
CA LEU A 14 -7.59 5.28 -3.95
C LEU A 14 -7.83 6.43 -2.96
N ALA A 15 -7.35 7.64 -3.26
CA ALA A 15 -7.67 8.82 -2.46
C ALA A 15 -9.19 9.06 -2.38
N GLY A 16 -9.89 8.91 -3.49
CA GLY A 16 -11.34 8.98 -3.53
C GLY A 16 -12.02 7.88 -2.70
N GLN A 17 -11.50 6.65 -2.73
CA GLN A 17 -12.02 5.55 -1.92
C GLN A 17 -11.84 5.82 -0.42
N CYS A 18 -10.67 6.33 0.02
CA CYS A 18 -10.44 6.72 1.41
C CYS A 18 -11.50 7.70 1.94
N LEU A 19 -12.02 8.60 1.08
CA LEU A 19 -13.05 9.56 1.45
C LEU A 19 -14.48 8.97 1.46
N ARG A 20 -14.74 7.95 0.65
CA ARG A 20 -16.09 7.34 0.51
C ARG A 20 -16.32 6.16 1.45
N GLU A 21 -15.28 5.37 1.71
CA GLU A 21 -15.35 4.10 2.41
C GLU A 21 -14.87 4.24 3.86
N GLY A 22 -15.37 3.39 4.76
CA GLY A 22 -14.86 3.29 6.14
C GLY A 22 -13.41 2.78 6.18
N PRO A 23 -12.71 2.88 7.33
CA PRO A 23 -11.40 2.28 7.48
C PRO A 23 -11.46 0.78 7.16
N SER A 24 -10.58 0.28 6.30
CA SER A 24 -10.56 -1.14 5.94
C SER A 24 -9.16 -1.62 5.60
N ARG A 25 -8.87 -2.84 6.04
CA ARG A 25 -7.58 -3.50 5.79
C ARG A 25 -7.41 -3.89 4.32
N ARG A 26 -8.53 -4.17 3.63
CA ARG A 26 -8.54 -4.33 2.17
C ARG A 26 -7.95 -3.10 1.47
N LEU A 27 -8.47 -1.92 1.79
CA LEU A 27 -8.01 -0.66 1.19
C LEU A 27 -6.57 -0.35 1.58
N ASP A 28 -6.16 -0.65 2.81
CA ASP A 28 -4.76 -0.52 3.24
C ASP A 28 -3.81 -1.35 2.35
N GLY A 29 -4.22 -2.57 1.98
CA GLY A 29 -3.48 -3.43 1.06
C GLY A 29 -3.33 -2.85 -0.34
N GLU A 30 -4.41 -2.31 -0.89
CA GLU A 30 -4.40 -1.66 -2.22
C GLU A 30 -3.50 -0.43 -2.23
N ILE A 31 -3.56 0.38 -1.17
CA ILE A 31 -2.67 1.54 -0.97
C ILE A 31 -1.21 1.08 -0.92
N TYR A 32 -0.91 0.04 -0.13
CA TYR A 32 0.44 -0.50 -0.02
C TYR A 32 1.01 -0.91 -1.38
N CYS A 33 0.25 -1.70 -2.16
CA CYS A 33 0.69 -2.13 -3.47
C CYS A 33 0.92 -0.92 -4.40
N ALA A 34 0.00 0.06 -4.38
CA ALA A 34 0.11 1.23 -5.24
C ALA A 34 1.34 2.08 -4.90
N ILE A 35 1.54 2.45 -3.63
CA ILE A 35 2.67 3.33 -3.25
C ILE A 35 4.03 2.65 -3.44
N HIS A 36 4.10 1.32 -3.43
CA HIS A 36 5.32 0.55 -3.66
C HIS A 36 5.50 0.08 -5.11
N ALA A 37 4.54 0.37 -6.00
CA ALA A 37 4.52 -0.13 -7.38
C ALA A 37 4.63 -1.67 -7.46
N LEU A 38 3.90 -2.36 -6.59
CA LEU A 38 3.87 -3.82 -6.56
C LEU A 38 2.68 -4.35 -7.35
N CYS A 39 2.92 -5.46 -8.04
CA CYS A 39 1.81 -6.27 -8.55
C CYS A 39 1.13 -6.94 -7.36
N ASP A 40 -0.16 -6.68 -7.24
CA ASP A 40 -1.03 -7.36 -6.30
C ASP A 40 -1.45 -8.71 -6.88
N TRP A 41 -0.96 -9.80 -6.27
CA TRP A 41 -1.25 -11.18 -6.68
C TRP A 41 -2.36 -11.82 -5.83
N ASN A 42 -3.10 -11.05 -5.02
CA ASN A 42 -4.37 -11.52 -4.47
C ASN A 42 -5.44 -11.50 -5.57
N ASP A 43 -5.26 -12.28 -6.64
CA ASP A 43 -6.39 -12.65 -7.49
C ASP A 43 -7.46 -13.26 -6.58
N LEU A 44 -8.61 -12.57 -6.52
CA LEU A 44 -9.74 -12.86 -5.63
C LEU A 44 -10.52 -14.11 -6.05
N GLY A 45 -10.01 -14.90 -7.02
CA GLY A 45 -10.57 -16.20 -7.40
C GLY A 45 -10.43 -17.31 -6.33
N ASP A 46 -9.69 -17.06 -5.25
CA ASP A 46 -9.51 -17.98 -4.12
C ASP A 46 -9.98 -17.31 -2.81
N GLU A 47 -10.88 -17.98 -2.08
CA GLU A 47 -11.43 -17.52 -0.80
C GLU A 47 -10.33 -17.19 0.22
N LEU A 48 -9.22 -17.95 0.24
CA LEU A 48 -8.11 -17.69 1.14
C LEU A 48 -7.45 -16.33 0.87
N ARG A 49 -7.34 -15.95 -0.41
CA ARG A 49 -6.72 -14.67 -0.80
C ARG A 49 -7.65 -13.49 -0.55
N VAL A 50 -8.95 -13.72 -0.68
CA VAL A 50 -9.99 -12.75 -0.27
C VAL A 50 -9.91 -12.51 1.23
N SER A 51 -9.90 -13.57 2.05
CA SER A 51 -9.78 -13.43 3.50
C SER A 51 -8.48 -12.76 3.93
N ALA A 52 -7.36 -13.14 3.31
CA ALA A 52 -6.07 -12.51 3.58
C ALA A 52 -6.12 -11.00 3.28
N ARG A 53 -6.74 -10.59 2.18
CA ARG A 53 -6.94 -9.18 1.85
C ARG A 53 -7.77 -8.44 2.88
N GLU A 54 -8.89 -9.03 3.33
CA GLU A 54 -9.75 -8.43 4.36
C GLU A 54 -9.05 -8.28 5.71
N GLU A 55 -7.97 -9.02 5.96
CA GLU A 55 -7.11 -8.88 7.14
C GLU A 55 -5.93 -7.90 6.93
N GLY A 56 -5.70 -7.48 5.68
CA GLY A 56 -4.64 -6.54 5.30
C GLY A 56 -3.36 -7.20 4.79
N TYR A 57 -3.42 -8.49 4.46
CA TYR A 57 -2.31 -9.19 3.83
C TYR A 57 -2.39 -9.11 2.31
N VAL A 58 -1.25 -8.81 1.69
CA VAL A 58 -1.08 -8.76 0.24
C VAL A 58 0.00 -9.74 -0.18
N LEU A 59 -0.31 -10.56 -1.19
CA LEU A 59 0.65 -11.40 -1.88
C LEU A 59 1.28 -10.55 -2.97
N VAL A 60 2.58 -10.32 -2.87
CA VAL A 60 3.32 -9.49 -3.83
C VAL A 60 4.38 -10.35 -4.52
N ALA A 61 4.54 -10.16 -5.83
CA ALA A 61 5.59 -10.80 -6.61
C ALA A 61 6.76 -9.83 -6.81
N HIS A 62 7.99 -10.33 -6.64
CA HIS A 62 9.18 -9.62 -7.10
C HIS A 62 9.43 -9.91 -8.59
N ASP A 63 10.32 -9.13 -9.24
CA ASP A 63 10.71 -9.08 -10.67
C ASP A 63 10.61 -10.37 -11.53
N ASN A 64 10.61 -11.55 -10.91
CA ASN A 64 10.42 -12.84 -11.54
C ASN A 64 9.28 -13.52 -10.78
N GLU A 65 8.09 -13.62 -11.40
CA GLU A 65 6.78 -14.07 -10.86
C GLU A 65 6.80 -15.36 -9.98
N SER A 66 7.92 -16.08 -9.98
CA SER A 66 8.24 -17.21 -9.11
C SER A 66 8.54 -16.88 -7.64
N ASP A 67 8.87 -15.64 -7.29
CA ASP A 67 9.14 -15.23 -5.90
C ASP A 67 8.00 -14.35 -5.36
N THR A 68 7.05 -14.99 -4.70
CA THR A 68 5.89 -14.34 -4.09
C THR A 68 5.99 -14.38 -2.57
N ARG A 69 5.58 -13.30 -1.92
CA ARG A 69 5.61 -13.19 -0.46
C ARG A 69 4.36 -12.53 0.07
N TRP A 70 3.93 -12.99 1.25
CA TRP A 70 2.91 -12.30 2.01
C TRP A 70 3.51 -11.10 2.74
N VAL A 71 2.83 -9.98 2.66
CA VAL A 71 3.17 -8.74 3.37
C VAL A 71 1.93 -8.25 4.08
N GLU A 72 2.06 -7.91 5.35
CA GLU A 72 1.01 -7.19 6.07
C GLU A 72 1.11 -5.69 5.75
N ALA A 73 0.05 -5.13 5.18
CA ALA A 73 -0.02 -3.72 4.87
C ALA A 73 -0.20 -2.90 6.16
N PRO A 74 0.53 -1.78 6.33
CA PRO A 74 0.29 -0.88 7.45
C PRO A 74 -1.17 -0.36 7.47
N PRO A 75 -1.79 -0.18 8.64
CA PRO A 75 -3.15 0.35 8.77
C PRO A 75 -3.30 1.84 8.44
N PHE A 76 -3.08 2.20 7.17
CA PHE A 76 -3.13 3.58 6.67
C PHE A 76 -4.47 4.27 6.91
N THR A 77 -5.58 3.53 6.80
CA THR A 77 -6.92 4.11 6.88
C THR A 77 -7.46 4.19 8.31
N SER A 78 -6.88 3.47 9.26
CA SER A 78 -7.35 3.40 10.66
C SER A 78 -6.37 3.96 11.70
N GLU A 79 -5.08 4.09 11.39
CA GLU A 79 -4.05 4.55 12.32
C GLU A 79 -3.29 5.78 11.79
N MET A 80 -3.33 6.87 12.55
CA MET A 80 -2.77 8.16 12.13
C MET A 80 -1.28 8.11 11.77
N LYS A 81 -0.47 7.42 12.58
CA LYS A 81 0.98 7.32 12.37
C LYS A 81 1.36 6.73 11.00
N TYR A 82 0.52 5.85 10.45
CA TYR A 82 0.75 5.26 9.13
C TYR A 82 0.14 6.14 8.03
N ALA A 83 -1.00 6.79 8.25
CA ALA A 83 -1.51 7.78 7.31
C ALA A 83 -0.49 8.93 7.09
N GLU A 84 0.13 9.39 8.17
CA GLU A 84 1.18 10.42 8.16
C GLU A 84 2.42 9.99 7.40
N SER A 85 2.80 8.70 7.44
CA SER A 85 3.99 8.21 6.74
C SER A 85 3.86 8.24 5.20
N LEU A 86 2.62 8.36 4.70
CA LEU A 86 2.35 8.53 3.26
C LEU A 86 2.60 9.95 2.77
N MET A 87 2.65 10.93 3.68
CA MET A 87 2.75 12.34 3.32
C MET A 87 4.07 12.63 2.60
N PRO A 88 4.04 13.35 1.46
CA PRO A 88 5.25 13.89 0.87
C PRO A 88 6.01 14.77 1.87
N GLN A 89 7.34 14.78 1.78
CA GLN A 89 8.17 15.59 2.66
C GLN A 89 7.80 17.06 2.56
N GLY A 90 7.68 17.72 3.72
CA GLY A 90 7.35 19.16 3.80
C GLY A 90 5.86 19.49 3.66
N LEU A 91 4.98 18.49 3.48
CA LEU A 91 3.54 18.70 3.50
C LEU A 91 2.97 18.46 4.90
N ALA A 92 2.24 19.45 5.42
CA ALA A 92 1.53 19.34 6.69
C ALA A 92 0.02 19.09 6.46
N HIS A 93 -0.63 18.45 7.43
CA HIS A 93 -2.09 18.35 7.49
C HIS A 93 -2.61 18.84 8.85
N ILE A 94 -3.88 19.22 8.88
CA ILE A 94 -4.62 19.57 10.11
C ILE A 94 -5.73 18.57 10.42
N ALA A 95 -5.98 17.62 9.51
CA ALA A 95 -7.00 16.60 9.67
C ALA A 95 -6.66 15.67 10.83
N ARG A 96 -7.69 15.26 11.58
CA ARG A 96 -7.57 14.34 12.73
C ARG A 96 -8.05 12.94 12.43
N GLU A 97 -8.55 12.70 11.22
CA GLU A 97 -9.00 11.39 10.76
C GLU A 97 -7.97 10.78 9.82
N PRO A 98 -7.45 9.56 10.11
CA PRO A 98 -6.43 8.91 9.28
C PRO A 98 -6.84 8.79 7.80
N ARG A 99 -8.11 8.49 7.51
CA ARG A 99 -8.62 8.42 6.13
C ARG A 99 -8.48 9.73 5.35
N ILE A 100 -8.75 10.86 5.99
CA ILE A 100 -8.63 12.18 5.35
C ILE A 100 -7.16 12.50 5.10
N VAL A 101 -6.28 12.15 6.04
CA VAL A 101 -4.82 12.30 5.89
C VAL A 101 -4.31 11.40 4.76
N CYS A 102 -4.75 10.15 4.72
CA CYS A 102 -4.41 9.20 3.67
C CYS A 102 -4.86 9.70 2.28
N ALA A 103 -6.12 10.14 2.15
CA ALA A 103 -6.62 10.73 0.90
C ALA A 103 -5.82 11.97 0.47
N THR A 104 -5.45 12.81 1.42
CA THR A 104 -4.63 14.01 1.18
C THR A 104 -3.23 13.61 0.70
N ALA A 105 -2.60 12.66 1.36
CA ALA A 105 -1.28 12.14 1.02
C ALA A 105 -1.28 11.54 -0.40
N LEU A 106 -2.21 10.64 -0.70
CA LEU A 106 -2.33 9.99 -2.01
C LEU A 106 -2.57 11.00 -3.14
N SER A 107 -3.47 11.96 -2.91
CA SER A 107 -3.73 13.05 -3.86
C SER A 107 -2.49 13.92 -4.10
N ALA A 108 -1.73 14.22 -3.04
CA ALA A 108 -0.51 15.00 -3.14
C ALA A 108 0.57 14.24 -3.93
N ARG A 109 0.76 12.95 -3.64
CA ARG A 109 1.70 12.08 -4.37
C ARG A 109 1.34 11.98 -5.85
N ALA A 110 0.07 11.79 -6.16
CA ALA A 110 -0.43 11.74 -7.55
C ALA A 110 -0.09 13.03 -8.31
N ARG A 111 -0.36 14.20 -7.71
CA ARG A 111 -0.10 15.50 -8.33
C ARG A 111 1.38 15.83 -8.47
N ALA A 112 2.18 15.43 -7.49
CA ALA A 112 3.63 15.67 -7.48
C ALA A 112 4.41 14.68 -8.34
N GLY A 113 3.78 13.58 -8.81
CA GLY A 113 4.49 12.52 -9.52
C GLY A 113 5.54 11.86 -8.62
N GLU A 114 5.25 11.73 -7.33
CA GLU A 114 6.19 11.18 -6.35
C GLU A 114 6.59 9.76 -6.75
N PRO A 115 7.89 9.41 -6.69
CA PRO A 115 8.33 8.08 -7.01
C PRO A 115 7.74 7.05 -6.03
N PRO A 116 7.56 5.78 -6.45
CA PRO A 116 7.18 4.73 -5.53
C PRO A 116 8.14 4.63 -4.35
N PHE A 117 7.61 4.24 -3.20
CA PHE A 117 8.41 3.85 -2.06
C PHE A 117 9.24 2.63 -2.46
N ARG A 118 10.55 2.84 -2.60
CA ARG A 118 11.47 1.73 -2.79
C ARG A 118 11.44 0.91 -1.52
N HIS A 119 11.20 -0.39 -1.64
CA HIS A 119 11.57 -1.28 -0.56
C HIS A 119 13.07 -1.09 -0.30
N CYS A 120 13.44 -0.91 0.97
CA CYS A 120 14.79 -1.27 1.38
C CYS A 120 15.02 -2.67 0.82
N ARG A 121 16.02 -2.82 -0.05
CA ARG A 121 16.53 -4.11 -0.54
C ARG A 121 16.39 -5.11 0.59
N TRP A 122 15.56 -6.14 0.42
CA TRP A 122 15.33 -7.10 1.49
C TRP A 122 16.70 -7.58 1.97
N PRO A 123 16.96 -7.62 3.29
CA PRO A 123 18.10 -8.39 3.75
C PRO A 123 17.88 -9.81 3.21
N ASP A 124 18.87 -10.32 2.48
CA ASP A 124 18.95 -11.72 2.13
C ASP A 124 18.63 -12.52 3.40
N SER A 125 17.81 -13.54 3.24
CA SER A 125 17.16 -14.34 4.27
C SER A 125 18.14 -15.15 5.15
N GLU A 126 19.10 -14.49 5.79
CA GLU A 126 19.90 -15.02 6.90
C GLU A 126 19.42 -14.44 8.22
N ALA A 127 18.16 -14.72 8.59
CA ALA A 127 17.69 -14.46 9.95
C ALA A 127 16.63 -15.45 10.48
N ILE A 128 16.40 -16.58 9.81
CA ILE A 128 15.61 -17.67 10.38
C ILE A 128 16.34 -19.01 10.17
N SER A 129 17.51 -19.11 10.78
CA SER A 129 18.07 -20.38 11.25
C SER A 129 18.81 -20.06 12.55
N GLY A 130 18.08 -20.13 13.67
CA GLY A 130 18.62 -19.66 14.94
C GLY A 130 17.64 -19.60 16.10
N ARG A 131 16.75 -20.59 16.23
CA ARG A 131 16.36 -21.24 17.49
C ARG A 131 15.23 -22.24 17.31
#